data_AF-K1SWJ4-F1
#
_entry.id   AF-K1SWJ4-F1
#
_cell.length_a   1.000
_cell.length_b   1.000
_cell.length_c   1.000
_cell.angle_alpha   90.00
_cell.angle_beta   90.00
_cell.angle_gamma   90.00
#
_symmetry.space_group_name_H-M   'P 1'
#
loop_
_entity.id
_entity.type
_entity.pdbx_description
1 polymer ?
#
loop_
_entity_poly.entity_id
_entity_poly.type
_entity_poly.pdbx_seq_one_letter_code
_entity_poly.pdbx_strand_id
1 'polypeptide(L)'
;MKRIFLSLILTAATLPWATAALAQQDPSEAPATRPVNPVSASQKLIFVPDSLKPYDFNKDDERWCWRHSAQTQNIVYFWEKPFGDNPQNPPSLEGKPMKFDLGNLQTQVERFYRFFRDTLKFSLPGSICDKYKMMVMVNYSLEGTAYGGTYDDFIGALWVTPNRIQDKKLNCLAHELGHSFQLQIMADKTGEAWGGSGFFEMTSQWMLWRVNPE
;
A
#
# COMPACT_ATOMS: atom_id res chain seq x y z
N MET A 1 -64.79 -44.23 35.82
CA MET A 1 -63.88 -43.78 34.73
C MET A 1 -63.46 -42.34 35.03
N LYS A 2 -62.17 -42.13 35.28
CA LYS A 2 -61.57 -40.85 35.66
C LYS A 2 -61.48 -39.92 34.44
N ARG A 3 -61.92 -38.67 34.54
CA ARG A 3 -61.54 -37.59 33.63
C ARG A 3 -60.72 -36.58 34.43
N ILE A 4 -59.43 -36.53 34.13
CA ILE A 4 -58.42 -35.69 34.77
C ILE A 4 -58.33 -34.40 33.96
N PHE A 5 -58.44 -33.26 34.65
CA PHE A 5 -58.13 -31.93 34.12
C PHE A 5 -56.62 -31.79 33.93
N LEU A 6 -56.18 -31.35 32.76
CA LEU A 6 -54.78 -30.96 32.52
C LEU A 6 -54.72 -29.44 32.35
N SER A 7 -54.30 -28.74 33.41
CA SER A 7 -53.89 -27.34 33.36
C SER A 7 -52.52 -27.24 32.70
N LEU A 8 -52.42 -26.46 31.63
CA LEU A 8 -51.13 -26.08 31.03
C LEU A 8 -50.64 -24.81 31.73
N ILE A 9 -49.60 -24.93 32.57
CA ILE A 9 -48.86 -23.77 33.08
C ILE A 9 -47.61 -23.63 32.23
N LEU A 10 -47.53 -22.55 31.45
CA LEU A 10 -46.37 -22.20 30.65
C LEU A 10 -45.39 -21.40 31.54
N THR A 11 -44.33 -22.04 32.02
CA THR A 11 -43.22 -21.33 32.67
C THR A 11 -42.27 -20.81 31.60
N ALA A 12 -42.23 -19.49 31.41
CA ALA A 12 -41.21 -18.83 30.60
C ALA A 12 -39.88 -18.83 31.36
N ALA A 13 -38.90 -19.60 30.87
CA ALA A 13 -37.53 -19.53 31.34
C ALA A 13 -36.84 -18.33 30.67
N THR A 14 -36.53 -17.29 31.43
CA THR A 14 -35.72 -16.17 30.96
C THR A 14 -34.25 -16.58 30.99
N LEU A 15 -33.66 -16.79 29.82
CA LEU A 15 -32.21 -16.90 29.67
C LEU A 15 -31.59 -15.49 29.75
N PRO A 16 -30.54 -15.28 30.57
CA PRO A 16 -29.82 -14.01 30.56
C PRO A 16 -29.04 -13.87 29.24
N TRP A 17 -29.28 -12.79 28.51
CA TRP A 17 -28.43 -12.37 27.41
C TRP A 17 -27.04 -12.03 27.97
N ALA A 18 -26.06 -12.90 27.75
CA ALA A 18 -24.67 -12.54 27.90
C ALA A 18 -24.29 -11.66 26.71
N THR A 19 -24.21 -10.34 26.93
CA THR A 19 -23.55 -9.42 26.01
C THR A 19 -22.05 -9.67 26.08
N ALA A 20 -21.54 -10.57 25.25
CA ALA A 20 -20.13 -10.59 24.91
C ALA A 20 -19.84 -9.35 24.06
N ALA A 21 -19.45 -8.26 24.71
CA ALA A 21 -18.80 -7.15 24.03
C ALA A 21 -17.46 -7.67 23.47
N LEU A 22 -17.47 -8.11 22.21
CA LEU A 22 -16.26 -8.19 21.41
C LEU A 22 -15.80 -6.73 21.26
N ALA A 23 -14.88 -6.32 22.12
CA ALA A 23 -14.09 -5.12 21.88
C ALA A 23 -13.38 -5.33 20.54
N GLN A 24 -13.91 -4.75 19.47
CA GLN A 24 -13.13 -4.53 18.26
C GLN A 24 -11.99 -3.59 18.67
N GLN A 25 -10.80 -4.13 18.88
CA GLN A 25 -9.61 -3.31 18.98
C GLN A 25 -9.52 -2.48 17.70
N ASP A 26 -9.50 -1.16 17.87
CA ASP A 26 -9.27 -0.23 16.78
C ASP A 26 -7.89 -0.52 16.18
N PRO A 27 -7.79 -0.91 14.89
CA PRO A 27 -6.51 -1.18 14.24
C PRO A 27 -5.58 0.05 14.20
N SER A 28 -6.08 1.25 14.51
CA SER A 28 -5.33 2.50 14.51
C SER A 28 -4.32 2.63 15.66
N GLU A 29 -4.42 1.81 16.71
CA GLU A 29 -3.61 1.93 17.93
C GLU A 29 -2.29 1.15 17.93
N ALA A 30 -1.93 0.50 16.81
CA ALA A 30 -0.64 -0.19 16.72
C ALA A 30 0.53 0.82 16.69
N PRO A 31 1.46 0.81 17.67
CA PRO A 31 2.59 1.72 17.67
C PRO A 31 3.44 1.52 16.40
N ALA A 32 3.86 2.63 15.80
CA ALA A 32 4.72 2.65 14.61
C ALA A 32 6.14 2.16 14.90
N THR A 33 6.29 0.89 15.27
CA THR A 33 7.58 0.21 15.24
C THR A 33 7.92 -0.08 13.78
N ARG A 34 9.18 0.15 13.38
CA ARG A 34 9.69 -0.28 12.06
C ARG A 34 9.22 -1.73 11.83
N PRO A 35 8.60 -2.07 10.70
CA PRO A 35 8.23 -3.44 10.42
C PRO A 35 9.49 -4.30 10.41
N VAL A 36 9.73 -5.04 11.50
CA VAL A 36 10.82 -6.00 11.59
C VAL A 36 10.33 -7.25 10.88
N ASN A 37 10.97 -7.59 9.76
CA ASN A 37 10.65 -8.82 9.05
C ASN A 37 11.06 -10.03 9.92
N PRO A 38 10.25 -11.10 9.97
CA PRO A 38 10.75 -12.37 10.45
C PRO A 38 11.88 -12.82 9.52
N VAL A 39 13.02 -13.20 10.11
CA VAL A 39 14.31 -13.50 9.45
C VAL A 39 14.22 -14.65 8.42
N SER A 40 13.06 -15.28 8.24
CA SER A 40 12.83 -16.49 7.44
C SER A 40 11.93 -16.33 6.21
N ALA A 41 11.33 -15.16 5.93
CA ALA A 41 10.47 -15.00 4.76
C ALA A 41 11.29 -14.85 3.46
N SER A 42 11.00 -15.67 2.44
CA SER A 42 11.61 -15.51 1.11
C SER A 42 11.36 -14.11 0.55
N GLN A 43 12.38 -13.51 -0.08
CA GLN A 43 12.25 -12.23 -0.76
C GLN A 43 11.37 -12.36 -2.01
N LYS A 44 10.50 -11.38 -2.23
CA LYS A 44 9.75 -11.22 -3.49
C LYS A 44 10.71 -10.84 -4.63
N LEU A 45 10.39 -11.26 -5.84
CA LEU A 45 11.13 -10.93 -7.04
C LEU A 45 10.88 -9.47 -7.45
N ILE A 46 11.74 -8.92 -8.29
CA ILE A 46 11.53 -7.61 -8.94
C ILE A 46 11.23 -7.87 -10.41
N PHE A 47 10.08 -7.39 -10.87
CA PHE A 47 9.73 -7.39 -12.29
C PHE A 47 10.46 -6.23 -12.98
N VAL A 48 10.96 -6.44 -14.20
CA VAL A 48 11.59 -5.38 -15.01
C VAL A 48 10.63 -5.03 -16.16
N PRO A 49 9.90 -3.89 -16.04
CA PRO A 49 8.96 -3.46 -17.05
C PRO A 49 9.62 -3.14 -18.39
N ASP A 50 8.85 -3.23 -19.48
CA ASP A 50 9.31 -2.93 -20.85
C ASP A 50 9.94 -1.53 -20.96
N SER A 51 9.31 -0.54 -20.32
CA SER A 51 9.81 0.84 -20.28
C SER A 51 11.14 0.99 -19.55
N LEU A 52 11.52 0.03 -18.71
CA LEU A 52 12.79 0.07 -17.97
C LEU A 52 13.89 -0.81 -18.59
N LYS A 53 13.56 -1.74 -19.50
CA LYS A 53 14.53 -2.59 -20.21
C LYS A 53 15.65 -1.84 -20.94
N PRO A 54 15.43 -0.63 -21.49
CA PRO A 54 16.51 0.13 -22.13
C PRO A 54 17.60 0.62 -21.17
N TYR A 55 17.36 0.66 -19.85
CA TYR A 55 18.34 1.13 -18.87
C TYR A 55 19.19 -0.04 -18.37
N ASP A 56 20.51 0.15 -18.30
CA ASP A 56 21.40 -0.78 -17.61
C ASP A 56 21.43 -0.45 -16.12
N PHE A 57 20.72 -1.24 -15.31
CA PHE A 57 20.64 -1.00 -13.87
C PHE A 57 21.98 -1.16 -13.13
N ASN A 58 22.99 -1.78 -13.72
CA ASN A 58 24.33 -1.90 -13.12
C ASN A 58 25.23 -0.71 -13.43
N LYS A 59 24.78 0.19 -14.30
CA LYS A 59 25.51 1.39 -14.66
C LYS A 59 25.08 2.53 -13.74
N ASP A 60 25.99 2.90 -12.85
CA ASP A 60 25.76 3.86 -11.76
C ASP A 60 25.29 5.25 -12.22
N ASP A 61 25.57 5.62 -13.48
CA ASP A 61 25.24 6.92 -14.05
C ASP A 61 23.97 6.91 -14.93
N GLU A 62 23.23 5.80 -14.98
CA GLU A 62 21.91 5.71 -15.62
C GLU A 62 20.82 6.47 -14.86
N ARG A 63 19.71 6.75 -15.56
CA ARG A 63 18.52 7.38 -14.95
C ARG A 63 17.99 6.53 -13.79
N TRP A 64 17.91 5.22 -13.98
CA TRP A 64 17.50 4.23 -12.98
C TRP A 64 18.59 3.18 -12.85
N CYS A 65 19.08 2.96 -11.63
CA CYS A 65 20.13 1.98 -11.35
C CYS A 65 20.02 1.42 -9.94
N TRP A 66 20.70 0.30 -9.68
CA TRP A 66 20.68 -0.36 -8.36
C TRP A 66 21.33 0.49 -7.26
N ARG A 67 22.32 1.31 -7.61
CA ARG A 67 22.93 2.27 -6.68
C ARG A 67 21.92 3.29 -6.15
N HIS A 68 21.00 3.73 -7.01
CA HIS A 68 19.92 4.66 -6.65
C HIS A 68 18.61 3.91 -6.39
N SER A 69 18.70 2.84 -5.58
CA SER A 69 17.56 2.02 -5.22
C SER A 69 17.58 1.60 -3.76
N ALA A 70 16.41 1.24 -3.25
CA ALA A 70 16.24 0.62 -1.95
C ALA A 70 15.06 -0.35 -1.99
N GLN A 71 14.90 -1.18 -0.97
CA GLN A 71 13.81 -2.16 -0.96
C GLN A 71 13.35 -2.51 0.46
N THR A 72 12.04 -2.73 0.59
CA THR A 72 11.39 -3.35 1.74
C THR A 72 11.01 -4.79 1.38
N GLN A 73 10.21 -5.47 2.19
CA GLN A 73 9.71 -6.81 1.84
C GLN A 73 8.86 -6.77 0.57
N ASN A 74 8.01 -5.76 0.44
CA ASN A 74 6.96 -5.71 -0.59
C ASN A 74 7.22 -4.72 -1.71
N ILE A 75 8.14 -3.78 -1.52
CA ILE A 75 8.33 -2.64 -2.43
C ILE A 75 9.81 -2.52 -2.83
N VAL A 76 10.07 -2.21 -4.10
CA VAL A 76 11.36 -1.70 -4.58
C VAL A 76 11.21 -0.22 -4.91
N TYR A 77 12.19 0.57 -4.51
CA TYR A 77 12.25 2.01 -4.70
C TYR A 77 13.40 2.32 -5.64
N PHE A 78 13.16 3.17 -6.63
CA PHE A 78 14.19 3.77 -7.46
C PHE A 78 14.04 5.29 -7.42
N TRP A 79 15.15 6.00 -7.49
CA TRP A 79 15.16 7.45 -7.65
C TRP A 79 16.14 7.86 -8.74
N GLU A 80 15.87 9.01 -9.36
CA GLU A 80 16.69 9.47 -10.48
C GLU A 80 18.09 9.92 -10.03
N LYS A 81 19.05 9.76 -10.93
CA LYS A 81 20.46 10.13 -10.74
C LYS A 81 20.72 11.48 -10.03
N PRO A 82 20.02 12.59 -10.33
CA PRO A 82 20.36 13.87 -9.70
C PRO A 82 20.15 13.90 -8.18
N PHE A 83 19.40 12.96 -7.58
CA PHE A 83 19.34 12.86 -6.13
C PHE A 83 20.64 12.34 -5.49
N GLY A 84 21.48 11.64 -6.26
CA GLY A 84 22.69 10.97 -5.81
C GLY A 84 22.42 9.77 -4.87
N ASP A 85 23.50 9.28 -4.24
CA ASP A 85 23.45 8.13 -3.32
C ASP A 85 22.62 8.40 -2.05
N ASN A 86 22.45 9.68 -1.68
CA ASN A 86 21.71 10.09 -0.49
C ASN A 86 20.63 11.15 -0.84
N PRO A 87 19.35 10.76 -0.90
CA PRO A 87 18.26 11.67 -1.26
C PRO A 87 17.92 12.73 -0.20
N GLN A 88 18.62 12.75 0.94
CA GLN A 88 18.43 13.78 1.97
C GLN A 88 19.10 15.11 1.62
N ASN A 89 20.17 15.08 0.82
CA ASN A 89 20.97 16.26 0.46
C ASN A 89 21.26 16.33 -1.06
N PRO A 90 20.24 16.24 -1.93
CA PRO A 90 20.44 16.40 -3.36
C PRO A 90 20.68 17.88 -3.71
N PRO A 91 21.20 18.18 -4.92
CA PRO A 91 21.14 19.51 -5.48
C PRO A 91 19.71 20.09 -5.47
N SER A 92 19.59 21.41 -5.52
CA SER A 92 18.30 22.06 -5.76
C SER A 92 17.95 22.03 -7.25
N LEU A 93 16.67 21.99 -7.58
CA LEU A 93 16.17 22.20 -8.94
C LEU A 93 15.48 23.56 -8.99
N GLU A 94 15.96 24.47 -9.84
CA GLU A 94 15.44 25.86 -9.96
C GLU A 94 15.34 26.59 -8.60
N GLY A 95 16.31 26.37 -7.71
CA GLY A 95 16.33 26.94 -6.37
C GLY A 95 15.33 26.31 -5.38
N LYS A 96 14.61 25.25 -5.78
CA LYS A 96 13.72 24.49 -4.90
C LYS A 96 14.43 23.25 -4.32
N PRO A 97 14.18 22.92 -3.04
CA PRO A 97 14.75 21.72 -2.43
C PRO A 97 14.13 20.47 -3.04
N MET A 98 14.98 19.51 -3.40
CA MET A 98 14.55 18.23 -3.98
C MET A 98 14.63 17.08 -2.97
N LYS A 99 15.11 17.32 -1.75
CA LYS A 99 15.29 16.24 -0.77
C LYS A 99 13.99 15.50 -0.46
N PHE A 100 14.11 14.23 -0.12
CA PHE A 100 13.01 13.46 0.47
C PHE A 100 13.52 12.49 1.53
N ASP A 101 12.64 12.14 2.46
CA ASP A 101 12.96 11.19 3.53
C ASP A 101 12.70 9.75 3.08
N LEU A 102 13.76 9.08 2.58
CA LEU A 102 13.70 7.68 2.17
C LEU A 102 13.24 6.75 3.32
N GLY A 103 13.65 7.02 4.55
CA GLY A 103 13.29 6.20 5.71
C GLY A 103 11.80 6.30 6.04
N ASN A 104 11.24 7.51 6.02
CA ASN A 104 9.80 7.71 6.18
C ASN A 104 9.02 7.09 5.01
N LEU A 105 9.48 7.30 3.78
CA LEU A 105 8.86 6.74 2.57
C LEU A 105 8.77 5.21 2.63
N GLN A 106 9.87 4.53 2.97
CA GLN A 106 9.89 3.07 3.12
C GLN A 106 8.95 2.60 4.23
N THR A 107 8.97 3.28 5.38
CA THR A 107 8.17 2.89 6.54
C THR A 107 6.67 3.02 6.25
N GLN A 108 6.23 4.15 5.69
CA GLN A 108 4.83 4.42 5.44
C GLN A 108 4.27 3.60 4.28
N VAL A 109 4.96 3.52 3.14
CA VAL A 109 4.45 2.78 1.97
C VAL A 109 4.37 1.28 2.26
N GLU A 110 5.33 0.70 3.00
CA GLU A 110 5.25 -0.69 3.45
C GLU A 110 4.05 -0.92 4.39
N ARG A 111 3.79 0.02 5.31
CA ARG A 111 2.61 -0.01 6.20
C ARG A 111 1.30 0.05 5.39
N PHE A 112 1.19 0.96 4.43
CA PHE A 112 0.02 1.07 3.55
C PHE A 112 -0.20 -0.21 2.76
N TYR A 113 0.87 -0.73 2.14
CA TYR A 113 0.82 -1.97 1.38
C TYR A 113 0.27 -3.12 2.21
N ARG A 114 0.83 -3.34 3.41
CA ARG A 114 0.35 -4.41 4.31
C ARG A 114 -1.08 -4.18 4.73
N PHE A 115 -1.46 -2.95 5.05
CA PHE A 115 -2.84 -2.67 5.43
C PHE A 115 -3.83 -2.94 4.27
N PHE A 116 -3.51 -2.49 3.05
CA PHE A 116 -4.37 -2.69 1.87
C PHE A 116 -4.47 -4.16 1.46
N ARG A 117 -3.34 -4.89 1.48
CA ARG A 117 -3.29 -6.32 1.18
C ARG A 117 -3.92 -7.16 2.29
N ASP A 118 -3.44 -6.99 3.52
CA ASP A 118 -3.69 -7.95 4.60
C ASP A 118 -4.93 -7.59 5.42
N THR A 119 -5.29 -6.32 5.51
CA THR A 119 -6.48 -5.87 6.28
C THR A 119 -7.66 -5.61 5.36
N LEU A 120 -7.48 -4.78 4.33
CA LEU A 120 -8.57 -4.45 3.40
C LEU A 120 -8.82 -5.53 2.33
N LYS A 121 -7.88 -6.47 2.16
CA LYS A 121 -7.98 -7.61 1.23
C LYS A 121 -8.14 -7.20 -0.23
N PHE A 122 -7.44 -6.14 -0.65
CA PHE A 122 -7.37 -5.70 -2.05
C PHE A 122 -6.44 -6.55 -2.93
N SER A 123 -6.00 -7.70 -2.43
CA SER A 123 -5.45 -8.78 -3.25
C SER A 123 -5.87 -10.13 -2.67
N LEU A 124 -5.96 -11.14 -3.53
CA LEU A 124 -6.26 -12.51 -3.13
C LEU A 124 -4.97 -13.34 -3.01
N PRO A 125 -4.95 -14.41 -2.20
CA PRO A 125 -3.83 -15.34 -2.17
C PRO A 125 -3.47 -15.85 -3.58
N GLY A 126 -2.20 -15.76 -3.96
CA GLY A 126 -1.74 -16.11 -5.29
C GLY A 126 -1.67 -14.92 -6.26
N SER A 127 -1.99 -13.72 -5.80
CA SER A 127 -1.77 -12.46 -6.52
C SER A 127 -0.35 -12.36 -7.07
N ILE A 128 -0.16 -11.68 -8.19
CA ILE A 128 1.17 -11.37 -8.74
C ILE A 128 1.99 -10.61 -7.69
N CYS A 129 1.34 -9.73 -6.91
CA CYS A 129 2.02 -8.99 -5.86
C CYS A 129 2.44 -9.86 -4.66
N ASP A 130 2.02 -11.13 -4.57
CA ASP A 130 2.58 -12.09 -3.60
C ASP A 130 3.97 -12.59 -4.02
N LYS A 131 4.27 -12.55 -5.33
CA LYS A 131 5.52 -13.02 -5.92
C LYS A 131 6.49 -11.89 -6.25
N TYR A 132 5.96 -10.75 -6.69
CA TYR A 132 6.73 -9.60 -7.13
C TYR A 132 6.53 -8.38 -6.22
N LYS A 133 7.59 -7.57 -6.07
CA LYS A 133 7.52 -6.29 -5.37
C LYS A 133 6.79 -5.26 -6.23
N MET A 134 5.93 -4.46 -5.62
CA MET A 134 5.45 -3.22 -6.25
C MET A 134 6.59 -2.21 -6.33
N MET A 135 6.47 -1.22 -7.22
CA MET A 135 7.56 -0.28 -7.51
C MET A 135 7.22 1.14 -7.04
N VAL A 136 8.21 1.89 -6.56
CA VAL A 136 8.10 3.33 -6.30
C VAL A 136 9.21 4.03 -7.07
N MET A 137 8.81 4.92 -7.98
CA MET A 137 9.71 5.67 -8.86
C MET A 137 9.70 7.14 -8.44
N VAL A 138 10.83 7.65 -7.94
CA VAL A 138 10.96 9.05 -7.52
C VAL A 138 11.65 9.85 -8.62
N ASN A 139 10.88 10.72 -9.28
CA ASN A 139 11.36 11.56 -10.38
C ASN A 139 11.94 12.88 -9.85
N TYR A 140 13.08 13.30 -10.41
CA TYR A 140 13.71 14.57 -10.09
C TYR A 140 13.05 15.70 -10.90
N SER A 141 11.82 16.06 -10.51
CA SER A 141 10.99 17.05 -11.19
C SER A 141 10.21 17.93 -10.21
N LEU A 142 9.87 19.15 -10.64
CA LEU A 142 8.99 20.07 -9.91
C LEU A 142 7.51 19.90 -10.30
N GLU A 143 7.21 19.12 -11.33
CA GLU A 143 5.84 18.77 -11.69
C GLU A 143 5.22 18.03 -10.50
N GLY A 144 4.20 18.60 -9.86
CA GLY A 144 3.64 18.13 -8.59
C GLY A 144 2.79 16.87 -8.68
N THR A 145 3.32 15.88 -9.37
CA THR A 145 2.67 14.64 -9.76
C THR A 145 2.97 13.54 -8.75
N ALA A 146 1.91 12.89 -8.31
CA ALA A 146 1.95 11.55 -7.74
C ALA A 146 0.82 10.79 -8.42
N TYR A 147 1.11 9.59 -8.91
CA TYR A 147 0.09 8.72 -9.46
C TYR A 147 0.39 7.26 -9.14
N GLY A 148 -0.67 6.50 -8.90
CA GLY A 148 -0.60 5.05 -8.76
C GLY A 148 -1.18 4.31 -9.96
N GLY A 149 -0.58 3.18 -10.28
CA GLY A 149 -1.09 2.29 -11.32
C GLY A 149 -0.30 0.99 -11.38
N THR A 150 -0.08 0.50 -12.59
CA THR A 150 0.67 -0.74 -12.84
C THR A 150 1.71 -0.54 -13.91
N TYR A 151 2.83 -1.24 -13.79
CA TYR A 151 3.73 -1.46 -14.92
C TYR A 151 3.21 -2.64 -15.75
N ASP A 152 3.13 -2.43 -17.06
CA ASP A 152 2.79 -3.43 -18.09
C ASP A 152 1.53 -4.24 -17.77
N ASP A 153 0.54 -3.61 -17.13
CA ASP A 153 -0.68 -4.25 -16.61
C ASP A 153 -0.38 -5.51 -15.76
N PHE A 154 0.77 -5.53 -15.08
CA PHE A 154 1.31 -6.71 -14.40
C PHE A 154 1.52 -6.50 -12.90
N ILE A 155 2.22 -5.44 -12.51
CA ILE A 155 2.58 -5.19 -11.11
C ILE A 155 2.31 -3.74 -10.71
N GLY A 156 1.69 -3.56 -9.54
CA GLY A 156 1.41 -2.24 -8.98
C GLY A 156 2.66 -1.37 -8.84
N ALA A 157 2.51 -0.08 -9.10
CA ALA A 157 3.58 0.88 -9.05
C ALA A 157 3.07 2.28 -8.66
N LEU A 158 3.99 3.09 -8.16
CA LEU A 158 3.83 4.50 -7.82
C LEU A 158 4.90 5.31 -8.53
N TRP A 159 4.53 6.48 -9.02
CA TRP A 159 5.45 7.47 -9.58
C TRP A 159 5.19 8.78 -8.89
N VAL A 160 6.24 9.39 -8.35
CA VAL A 160 6.12 10.52 -7.44
C VAL A 160 7.24 11.53 -7.64
N THR A 161 6.95 12.80 -7.37
CA THR A 161 7.95 13.86 -7.25
C THR A 161 8.12 14.31 -5.80
N PRO A 162 9.30 14.89 -5.44
CA PRO A 162 9.62 15.23 -4.06
C PRO A 162 8.57 16.06 -3.34
N ASN A 163 7.94 17.02 -4.00
CA ASN A 163 6.92 17.87 -3.38
C ASN A 163 5.66 17.12 -2.93
N ARG A 164 5.40 15.91 -3.44
CA ARG A 164 4.28 15.04 -3.02
C ARG A 164 4.62 14.09 -1.88
N ILE A 165 5.89 14.04 -1.47
CA ILE A 165 6.41 13.13 -0.43
C ILE A 165 7.08 13.88 0.73
N GLN A 166 6.73 15.15 0.93
CA GLN A 166 7.23 15.95 2.07
C GLN A 166 6.41 15.75 3.35
N ASP A 167 5.12 15.41 3.22
CA ASP A 167 4.25 15.18 4.37
C ASP A 167 4.66 13.91 5.12
N LYS A 168 4.63 13.94 6.46
CA LYS A 168 5.03 12.77 7.26
C LYS A 168 4.03 11.62 7.15
N LYS A 169 2.73 11.92 7.06
CA LYS A 169 1.67 10.91 6.94
C LYS A 169 1.60 10.32 5.54
N LEU A 170 2.15 10.99 4.53
CA LEU A 170 2.17 10.55 3.13
C LEU A 170 0.76 10.18 2.60
N ASN A 171 -0.24 10.97 3.00
CA ASN A 171 -1.63 10.76 2.59
C ASN A 171 -1.78 10.64 1.07
N CYS A 172 -1.10 11.50 0.32
CA CYS A 172 -1.08 11.40 -1.14
C CYS A 172 -0.67 10.00 -1.62
N LEU A 173 0.38 9.40 -1.06
CA LEU A 173 0.86 8.08 -1.48
C LEU A 173 -0.04 6.95 -0.98
N ALA A 174 -0.73 7.13 0.15
CA ALA A 174 -1.76 6.17 0.57
C ALA A 174 -2.91 6.12 -0.44
N HIS A 175 -3.36 7.29 -0.94
CA HIS A 175 -4.36 7.38 -2.01
C HIS A 175 -3.84 6.72 -3.29
N GLU A 176 -2.68 7.15 -3.79
CA GLU A 176 -2.12 6.62 -5.03
C GLU A 176 -1.88 5.10 -4.96
N LEU A 177 -1.40 4.58 -3.81
CA LEU A 177 -1.20 3.14 -3.67
C LEU A 177 -2.54 2.38 -3.73
N GLY A 178 -3.64 3.02 -3.31
CA GLY A 178 -5.00 2.51 -3.53
C GLY A 178 -5.28 2.28 -5.02
N HIS A 179 -4.91 3.20 -5.91
CA HIS A 179 -5.02 3.00 -7.36
C HIS A 179 -4.14 1.85 -7.86
N SER A 180 -2.91 1.72 -7.35
CA SER A 180 -2.04 0.59 -7.70
C SER A 180 -2.68 -0.75 -7.33
N PHE A 181 -3.34 -0.85 -6.18
CA PHE A 181 -4.05 -2.07 -5.77
C PHE A 181 -5.33 -2.31 -6.59
N GLN A 182 -6.10 -1.26 -6.89
CA GLN A 182 -7.27 -1.39 -7.76
C GLN A 182 -6.88 -1.94 -9.15
N LEU A 183 -5.77 -1.46 -9.72
CA LEU A 183 -5.24 -1.97 -10.99
C LEU A 183 -4.53 -3.32 -10.83
N GLN A 184 -3.98 -3.64 -9.64
CA GLN A 184 -3.46 -4.98 -9.36
C GLN A 184 -4.54 -6.06 -9.44
N ILE A 185 -5.79 -5.77 -9.06
CA ILE A 185 -6.92 -6.71 -9.21
C ILE A 185 -7.11 -7.13 -10.68
N MET A 186 -6.97 -6.17 -11.59
CA MET A 186 -7.04 -6.40 -13.03
C MET A 186 -5.83 -7.17 -13.54
N ALA A 187 -4.63 -6.79 -13.11
CA ALA A 187 -3.40 -7.49 -13.45
C ALA A 187 -3.42 -8.97 -13.00
N ASP A 188 -4.00 -9.23 -11.82
CA ASP A 188 -4.21 -10.58 -11.28
C ASP A 188 -5.31 -11.35 -12.02
N LYS A 189 -6.08 -10.69 -12.90
CA LYS A 189 -7.24 -11.24 -13.63
C LYS A 189 -8.32 -11.79 -12.70
N THR A 190 -8.50 -11.13 -11.56
CA THR A 190 -9.47 -11.55 -10.51
C THR A 190 -10.71 -10.67 -10.43
N GLY A 191 -10.74 -9.58 -11.21
CA GLY A 191 -11.87 -8.66 -11.30
C GLY A 191 -11.51 -7.42 -12.10
N GLU A 192 -12.40 -6.43 -12.07
CA GLU A 192 -12.18 -5.12 -12.67
C GLU A 192 -11.87 -4.08 -11.58
N ALA A 193 -11.05 -3.08 -11.92
CA ALA A 193 -10.98 -1.87 -11.11
C ALA A 193 -12.36 -1.20 -11.17
N TRP A 194 -12.90 -0.87 -10.01
CA TRP A 194 -14.31 -0.52 -9.83
C TRP A 194 -14.69 0.63 -10.77
N GLY A 195 -15.62 0.35 -11.70
CA GLY A 195 -15.80 1.11 -12.94
C GLY A 195 -16.15 2.59 -12.80
N GLY A 196 -15.56 3.41 -13.69
CA GLY A 196 -15.77 4.85 -13.79
C GLY A 196 -14.85 5.69 -12.88
N SER A 197 -14.49 6.90 -13.33
CA SER A 197 -13.55 7.76 -12.59
C SER A 197 -14.01 8.07 -11.16
N GLY A 198 -15.31 8.25 -10.92
CA GLY A 198 -15.81 8.58 -9.59
C GLY A 198 -15.57 7.50 -8.54
N PHE A 199 -15.94 6.24 -8.81
CA PHE A 199 -15.76 5.15 -7.84
C PHE A 199 -14.29 4.77 -7.67
N PHE A 200 -13.50 4.85 -8.73
CA PHE A 200 -12.06 4.60 -8.68
C PHE A 200 -11.34 5.54 -7.70
N GLU A 201 -11.65 6.85 -7.78
CA GLU A 201 -11.10 7.88 -6.89
C GLU A 201 -11.69 7.82 -5.47
N MET A 202 -12.99 7.55 -5.34
CA MET A 202 -13.62 7.40 -4.02
C MET A 202 -13.08 6.19 -3.27
N THR A 203 -12.74 5.11 -3.97
CA THR A 203 -12.20 3.90 -3.37
C THR A 203 -10.78 4.14 -2.85
N SER A 204 -9.89 4.75 -3.65
CA SER A 204 -8.54 5.12 -3.18
C SER A 204 -8.61 6.11 -2.01
N GLN A 205 -9.53 7.08 -2.07
CA GLN A 205 -9.76 8.02 -0.98
C GLN A 205 -10.27 7.33 0.29
N TRP A 206 -11.19 6.37 0.15
CA TRP A 206 -11.66 5.56 1.26
C TRP A 206 -10.52 4.74 1.87
N MET A 207 -9.70 4.07 1.05
CA MET A 207 -8.54 3.30 1.49
C MET A 207 -7.55 4.16 2.29
N LEU A 208 -7.26 5.39 1.82
CA LEU A 208 -6.46 6.38 2.55
C LEU A 208 -7.05 6.60 3.95
N TRP A 209 -8.34 6.94 4.06
CA TRP A 209 -8.97 7.22 5.36
C TRP A 209 -9.00 6.01 6.28
N ARG A 210 -8.94 4.78 5.74
CA ARG A 210 -8.84 3.58 6.55
C ARG A 210 -7.45 3.40 7.16
N VAL A 211 -6.38 3.75 6.44
CA VAL A 211 -5.03 3.57 6.95
C VAL A 211 -4.54 4.79 7.74
N ASN A 212 -4.95 5.99 7.34
CA ASN A 212 -4.67 7.26 8.02
C ASN A 212 -6.00 7.96 8.35
N PRO A 213 -6.66 7.59 9.46
CA PRO A 213 -7.98 8.15 9.82
C PRO A 213 -7.94 9.58 10.37
N GLU A 214 -6.75 10.06 10.77
CA GLU A 214 -6.49 11.41 11.30
C GLU A 214 -5.74 12.28 10.28
#